data_AF-A0A2E9GHS7-F1
#
_entry.id   AF-A0A2E9GHS7-F1
#
_cell.length_a   1.000
_cell.length_b   1.000
_cell.length_c   1.000
_cell.angle_alpha   90.00
_cell.angle_beta   90.00
_cell.angle_gamma   90.00
#
_symmetry.space_group_name_H-M   'P 1'
#
loop_
_entity.id
_entity.type
_entity.pdbx_description
1 polymer ?
#
loop_
_entity_poly.entity_id
_entity_poly.type
_entity_poly.pdbx_seq_one_letter_code
_entity_poly.pdbx_strand_id
1 'polypeptide(L)' 'MQNEQKILPFIHKNAKEIIKKGKVIIIVNKNIYVIEYNGKKYYCRLDSKGKIESLSEQWA' A
#
# COMPACT_ATOMS: atom_id res chain seq x y z
N MET A 1 -1.84 22.75 18.80
CA MET A 1 -1.86 21.28 18.90
C MET A 1 -2.10 20.76 17.50
N GLN A 2 -1.18 19.93 16.99
CA GLN A 2 -1.16 19.50 15.59
C GLN A 2 -2.49 18.83 15.20
N ASN A 3 -3.11 19.32 14.13
CA ASN A 3 -4.15 18.60 13.43
C ASN A 3 -3.53 17.30 12.90
N GLU A 4 -3.64 16.21 13.64
CA GLU A 4 -3.47 14.87 13.10
C GLU A 4 -4.59 14.67 12.08
N GLN A 5 -4.34 15.08 10.83
CA GLN A 5 -5.13 14.62 9.69
C GLN A 5 -5.03 13.10 9.69
N LYS A 6 -6.00 12.43 10.32
CA LYS A 6 -6.19 10.99 10.18
C LYS A 6 -6.58 10.76 8.73
N ILE A 7 -5.59 10.58 7.87
CA ILE A 7 -5.79 10.10 6.51
C ILE A 7 -6.45 8.73 6.69
N LEU A 8 -7.75 8.66 6.36
CA LEU A 8 -8.46 7.39 6.40
C LEU A 8 -7.69 6.40 5.54
N PRO A 9 -7.52 5.14 6.00
CA PRO A 9 -6.81 4.13 5.24
C PRO A 9 -7.47 3.96 3.87
N PHE A 10 -6.85 4.50 2.82
CA PHE A 10 -7.31 4.28 1.46
C PHE A 10 -6.85 2.89 1.04
N ILE A 11 -7.79 1.96 0.99
CA ILE A 11 -7.58 0.61 0.52
C ILE A 11 -8.20 0.51 -0.87
N HIS A 12 -7.34 0.40 -1.90
CA HIS A 12 -7.79 0.21 -3.27
C HIS A 12 -8.78 -0.98 -3.36
N LYS A 13 -9.85 -0.84 -4.15
CA LYS A 13 -10.92 -1.86 -4.29
C LYS A 13 -10.40 -3.28 -4.59
N ASN A 14 -9.28 -3.37 -5.30
CA ASN A 14 -8.66 -4.64 -5.70
C ASN A 14 -7.46 -5.04 -4.80
N ALA A 15 -7.36 -4.51 -3.57
CA ALA A 15 -6.18 -4.69 -2.73
C ALA A 15 -5.81 -6.16 -2.51
N LYS A 16 -6.81 -7.03 -2.31
CA LYS A 16 -6.58 -8.48 -2.17
C LYS A 16 -5.90 -9.10 -3.39
N GLU A 17 -6.31 -8.72 -4.60
CA GLU A 17 -5.71 -9.23 -5.83
C GLU A 17 -4.31 -8.66 -6.06
N ILE A 18 -4.14 -7.35 -5.88
CA ILE A 18 -2.85 -6.67 -6.04
C ILE A 18 -1.80 -7.31 -5.13
N ILE A 19 -2.16 -7.62 -3.88
CA ILE A 19 -1.19 -8.17 -2.93
C ILE A 19 -0.93 -9.65 -3.17
N LYS A 20 -1.94 -10.42 -3.62
CA LYS A 20 -1.78 -11.84 -3.89
C LYS A 20 -1.01 -12.11 -5.19
N LYS A 21 -1.22 -11.28 -6.21
CA LYS A 21 -0.70 -11.51 -7.57
C LYS A 21 0.38 -10.51 -7.98
N GLY A 22 0.48 -9.38 -7.32
CA GLY A 22 1.47 -8.36 -7.61
C GLY A 22 2.86 -8.76 -7.14
N LYS A 23 3.86 -8.19 -7.80
CA LYS A 23 5.27 -8.40 -7.50
C LYS A 23 5.77 -7.27 -6.61
N VAL A 24 6.36 -7.60 -5.47
CA VAL A 24 7.09 -6.60 -4.69
C VAL A 24 8.34 -6.19 -5.47
N ILE A 25 8.42 -4.91 -5.84
CA ILE A 25 9.55 -4.36 -6.61
C ILE A 25 10.48 -3.53 -5.73
N ILE A 26 9.97 -2.94 -4.64
CA ILE A 26 10.76 -2.16 -3.68
C ILE A 26 10.28 -2.47 -2.27
N ILE A 27 11.23 -2.70 -1.36
CA ILE A 27 10.99 -2.76 0.08
C ILE A 27 11.57 -1.47 0.65
N VAL A 28 10.71 -0.55 1.08
CA VAL A 28 11.15 0.73 1.69
C VAL A 28 11.52 0.49 3.15
N ASN A 29 10.70 -0.27 3.88
CA ASN A 29 10.99 -0.78 5.21
C ASN A 29 10.08 -1.98 5.53
N LYS A 30 10.17 -2.52 6.76
CA LYS A 30 9.39 -3.69 7.20
C LYS A 30 7.87 -3.58 7.03
N ASN A 31 7.33 -2.37 6.91
CA ASN A 31 5.90 -2.13 6.80
C ASN A 31 5.51 -1.44 5.49
N ILE A 32 6.46 -1.13 4.59
CA ILE A 32 6.20 -0.30 3.41
C ILE A 32 6.84 -0.94 2.18
N TYR A 33 6.01 -1.15 1.17
CA TYR A 33 6.34 -1.87 -0.05
C TYR A 33 5.82 -1.12 -1.27
N VAL A 34 6.54 -1.25 -2.39
CA VAL A 34 6.00 -0.93 -3.72
C VAL A 34 5.72 -2.23 -4.44
N ILE A 35 4.47 -2.42 -4.83
CA ILE A 35 3.98 -3.60 -5.54
C ILE A 35 3.65 -3.20 -6.98
N GLU A 36 4.15 -3.95 -7.95
CA GLU A 36 3.74 -3.83 -9.34
C GLU A 36 2.65 -4.86 -9.66
N TYR A 37 1.56 -4.41 -10.26
CA TYR A 37 0.47 -5.27 -10.72
C TYR A 37 -0.18 -4.66 -11.98
N ASN A 38 -0.33 -5.45 -13.04
CA ASN A 38 -0.88 -5.02 -14.33
C ASN A 38 -0.24 -3.73 -14.89
N GLY A 39 1.09 -3.62 -14.80
CA GLY A 39 1.84 -2.46 -15.29
C GLY A 39 1.70 -1.19 -14.45
N LYS A 40 1.00 -1.27 -13.31
CA LYS A 40 0.81 -0.16 -12.37
C LYS A 40 1.57 -0.42 -11.08
N LYS A 41 2.02 0.68 -10.45
CA LYS A 41 2.73 0.63 -9.18
C LYS A 41 1.80 1.04 -8.05
N TYR A 42 1.87 0.31 -6.95
CA TYR A 42 1.06 0.53 -5.77
C TYR A 42 1.95 0.70 -4.56
N TYR A 43 1.68 1.73 -3.77
CA TYR A 43 2.29 1.92 -2.47
C TYR A 43 1.46 1.20 -1.42
N CYS A 44 2.05 0.19 -0.80
CA CYS A 44 1.42 -0.65 0.22
C CYS A 44 2.03 -0.33 1.59
N ARG A 45 1.18 -0.03 2.56
CA ARG A 45 1.55 0.12 3.97
C ARG A 45 0.86 -0.93 4.82
N LEU A 46 1.61 -1.58 5.68
CA LEU A 46 1.13 -2.50 6.69
C LEU A 46 1.10 -1.81 8.06
N ASP A 47 0.13 -2.21 8.88
CA ASP A 47 0.09 -1.89 10.31
C ASP A 47 1.14 -2.69 11.10
N SER A 48 1.21 -2.45 12.42
CA SER A 48 2.15 -3.16 13.31
C SER A 48 1.85 -4.66 13.46
N LYS A 49 0.69 -5.14 13.00
CA LYS A 49 0.27 -6.54 13.00
C LYS A 49 0.42 -7.20 11.62
N GLY A 50 1.02 -6.49 10.65
CA GLY A 50 1.22 -6.97 9.28
C GLY A 50 -0.05 -6.96 8.42
N LYS A 51 -1.13 -6.30 8.85
CA LYS A 51 -2.34 -6.12 8.04
C LYS A 51 -2.21 -4.88 7.17
N ILE A 52 -2.88 -4.89 6.03
CA ILE A 52 -2.86 -3.74 5.11
C ILE A 52 -3.56 -2.57 5.76
N GLU A 53 -2.80 -1.52 6.03
CA GLU A 53 -3.31 -0.24 6.47
C GLU A 53 -3.69 0.60 5.25
N SER A 54 -2.88 0.64 4.19
CA SER A 54 -3.23 1.36 2.97
C SER A 54 -2.64 0.72 1.73
N LEU A 55 -3.33 0.91 0.61
CA LEU A 55 -2.85 0.54 -0.71
C LEU A 55 -3.36 1.57 -1.73
N SER A 56 -2.46 2.39 -2.24
CA SER A 56 -2.76 3.43 -3.22
C SER A 56 -1.99 3.20 -4.52
N GLU A 57 -2.66 3.43 -5.65
CA GLU A 57 -1.99 3.48 -6.95
C GLU A 57 -1.10 4.72 -7.00
N GLN A 58 0.17 4.55 -7.34
CA GLN A 58 1.05 5.68 -7.63
C GLN A 58 0.78 6.13 -9.05
N TRP A 59 0.32 7.38 -9.18
CA TRP A 59 0.22 8.05 -10.47
C TRP A 59 1.62 8.55 -10.79
N ALA A 60 2.19 8.05 -11.89
CA ALA A 60 3.40 8.56 -12.50
C ALA A 60 3.03 9.54 -13.62
#